data_AF-Q97ZD7-F1
#
_entry.id   AF-Q97ZD7-F1
#
_cell.length_a   1.000
_cell.length_b   1.000
_cell.length_c   1.000
_cell.angle_alpha   90.00
_cell.angle_beta   90.00
_cell.angle_gamma   90.00
#
_symmetry.space_group_name_H-M   'P 1'
#
loop_
_entity.id
_entity.type
_entity.pdbx_description
1 polymer ?
#
loop_
_entity_poly.entity_id
_entity_poly.type
_entity_poly.pdbx_seq_one_letter_code
_entity_poly.pdbx_strand_id
1 'polypeptide(L)'
;MRKTKIVATLGPSSEEKVKELAEYVDVFRINFAHGDETSHRKYFDLIRTYAPESSIIVDLPGPKLRLGELKEPIEVKKGDKIVFSQKDGIPVDDELFYSAVKENSDILIADGTIRVRVKSKAKDRVEGTVIEGGILLSRKGINIPNVNLKSGITDNDLKLLKRALDLGADYIGLSFVISENDVKKVKEFVGDEAWVIAKIEKSEALKNLTNIVNESDGIMVARGDLGVETGLENLPLIQRRIVRTSRVFGKPVILATQVLTSMINSPIPTRAEIIDISNSIMQGVDSIMLSDETAIGNYPVESVRTLHNIISNVEKSVKHRPIGPLNSESDAIALAAVNASKVSKADVIVVYSRSGNSILRVSRLRPERNIIGVSPDPRLAKKFKLCYGVIPISINKKMQSIDEIIDVSAKLMQEKIKDLKFKKIVIVGGDPKQEAGKTNFVIVKTLEQQKK
;
A
#
# COMPACT_ATOMS: atom_id res chain seq x y z
N MET A 1 2.47 -11.35 17.97
CA MET A 1 2.46 -10.11 17.19
C MET A 1 1.98 -10.42 15.79
N ARG A 2 1.18 -9.52 15.23
CA ARG A 2 0.65 -9.58 13.86
C ARG A 2 1.78 -9.37 12.82
N LYS A 3 1.72 -10.06 11.68
CA LYS A 3 2.71 -9.93 10.59
C LYS A 3 2.23 -9.09 9.41
N THR A 4 1.04 -9.36 8.89
CA THR A 4 0.38 -8.59 7.82
C THR A 4 0.04 -7.22 8.38
N LYS A 5 0.57 -6.15 7.79
CA LYS A 5 0.50 -4.77 8.26
C LYS A 5 -0.87 -4.13 8.08
N ILE A 6 -1.20 -3.14 8.90
CA ILE A 6 -2.43 -2.34 8.76
C ILE A 6 -2.05 -0.94 8.33
N VAL A 7 -2.66 -0.50 7.21
CA VAL A 7 -2.63 0.89 6.77
C VAL A 7 -4.01 1.50 7.08
N ALA A 8 -4.06 2.66 7.73
CA ALA A 8 -5.31 3.37 8.00
C ALA A 8 -5.28 4.77 7.39
N THR A 9 -6.32 5.15 6.67
CA THR A 9 -6.43 6.51 6.12
C THR A 9 -6.91 7.46 7.21
N LEU A 10 -6.13 8.52 7.46
CA LEU A 10 -6.51 9.58 8.38
C LEU A 10 -7.45 10.57 7.66
N GLY A 11 -8.49 10.99 8.38
CA GLY A 11 -9.48 11.95 7.89
C GLY A 11 -10.36 12.45 9.03
N PRO A 12 -11.44 13.21 8.72
CA PRO A 12 -12.25 13.90 9.72
C PRO A 12 -12.74 13.02 10.89
N SER A 13 -13.09 11.76 10.65
CA SER A 13 -13.60 10.84 11.70
C SER A 13 -12.53 10.30 12.64
N SER A 14 -11.24 10.43 12.28
CA SER A 14 -10.10 9.81 12.96
C SER A 14 -9.08 10.80 13.52
N GLU A 15 -9.24 12.11 13.28
CA GLU A 15 -8.28 13.14 13.70
C GLU A 15 -8.00 13.12 15.22
N GLU A 16 -9.05 12.96 16.03
CA GLU A 16 -8.93 12.92 17.49
C GLU A 16 -8.57 11.53 18.02
N LYS A 17 -8.57 10.51 17.15
CA LYS A 17 -8.43 9.09 17.51
C LYS A 17 -7.05 8.52 17.14
N VAL A 18 -6.11 9.35 16.67
CA VAL A 18 -4.78 8.89 16.21
C VAL A 18 -4.07 8.04 17.26
N LYS A 19 -4.14 8.44 18.53
CA LYS A 19 -3.51 7.70 19.63
C LYS A 19 -4.10 6.28 19.79
N GLU A 20 -5.42 6.15 19.73
CA GLU A 20 -6.11 4.85 19.82
C GLU A 20 -5.84 3.99 18.58
N LEU A 21 -5.84 4.60 17.39
CA LEU A 21 -5.53 3.92 16.14
C LEU A 21 -4.09 3.40 16.13
N ALA A 22 -3.15 4.14 16.71
CA ALA A 22 -1.73 3.79 16.75
C ALA A 22 -1.42 2.49 17.50
N GLU A 23 -2.31 2.00 18.35
CA GLU A 23 -2.17 0.70 19.00
C GLU A 23 -2.17 -0.47 17.99
N TYR A 24 -2.82 -0.27 16.85
CA TYR A 24 -3.05 -1.31 15.86
C TYR A 24 -2.52 -0.97 14.46
N VAL A 25 -2.37 0.32 14.13
CA VAL A 25 -1.95 0.80 12.81
C VAL A 25 -0.43 0.78 12.69
N ASP A 26 0.08 0.29 11.56
CA ASP A 26 1.51 0.33 11.25
C ASP A 26 1.87 1.57 10.41
N VAL A 27 0.98 1.95 9.49
CA VAL A 27 1.19 3.04 8.54
C VAL A 27 -0.10 3.88 8.44
N PHE A 28 0.03 5.20 8.55
CA PHE A 28 -1.09 6.10 8.28
C PHE A 28 -1.03 6.59 6.84
N ARG A 29 -2.17 6.54 6.14
CA ARG A 29 -2.35 7.12 4.82
C ARG A 29 -2.93 8.53 4.94
N ILE A 30 -2.36 9.47 4.20
CA ILE A 30 -2.95 10.79 3.97
C ILE A 30 -3.25 10.91 2.47
N ASN A 31 -4.52 11.15 2.14
CA ASN A 31 -4.96 11.22 0.75
C ASN A 31 -4.95 12.67 0.25
N PHE A 32 -3.98 13.03 -0.60
CA PHE A 32 -3.84 14.40 -1.12
C PHE A 32 -4.86 14.72 -2.23
N ALA A 33 -5.73 13.78 -2.60
CA ALA A 33 -6.89 14.07 -3.45
C ALA A 33 -7.99 14.87 -2.73
N HIS A 34 -7.90 15.01 -1.40
CA HIS A 34 -8.83 15.78 -0.57
C HIS A 34 -8.05 16.70 0.36
N GLY A 35 -8.68 17.78 0.82
CA GLY A 35 -8.06 18.72 1.72
C GLY A 35 -7.10 19.69 1.05
N ASP A 36 -6.55 20.57 1.86
CA ASP A 36 -5.67 21.68 1.52
C ASP A 36 -4.34 21.57 2.28
N GLU A 37 -3.39 22.46 2.01
CA GLU A 37 -2.09 22.42 2.66
C GLU A 37 -2.16 22.43 4.21
N THR A 38 -3.10 23.20 4.77
CA THR A 38 -3.30 23.32 6.21
C THR A 38 -3.73 21.98 6.83
N SER A 39 -4.74 21.34 6.25
CA SER A 39 -5.23 20.03 6.72
C SER A 39 -4.19 18.93 6.54
N HIS A 40 -3.44 18.93 5.43
CA HIS A 40 -2.34 17.99 5.24
C HIS A 40 -1.27 18.12 6.33
N ARG A 41 -0.81 19.34 6.62
CA ARG A 41 0.17 19.58 7.69
C ARG A 41 -0.35 19.11 9.05
N LYS A 42 -1.59 19.46 9.40
CA LYS A 42 -2.25 19.02 10.62
C LYS A 42 -2.21 17.49 10.77
N TYR A 43 -2.46 16.75 9.70
CA TYR A 43 -2.44 15.28 9.73
C TYR A 43 -1.04 14.71 9.99
N PHE A 44 -0.01 15.28 9.39
CA PHE A 44 1.38 14.93 9.71
C PHE A 44 1.68 15.19 11.19
N ASP A 45 1.34 16.38 11.70
CA ASP A 45 1.61 16.77 13.07
C ASP A 45 0.91 15.85 14.09
N LEU A 46 -0.35 15.49 13.83
CA LEU A 46 -1.10 14.54 14.65
C LEU A 46 -0.43 13.16 14.69
N ILE A 47 -0.02 12.62 13.54
CA ILE A 47 0.64 11.31 13.47
C ILE A 47 2.00 11.35 14.17
N ARG A 48 2.80 12.39 13.94
CA ARG A 48 4.13 12.50 14.58
C ARG A 48 4.03 12.70 16.10
N THR A 49 2.98 13.35 16.58
CA THR A 49 2.73 13.56 18.02
C THR A 49 2.21 12.31 18.70
N TYR A 50 1.16 11.69 18.14
CA TYR A 50 0.41 10.63 18.82
C TYR A 50 0.77 9.21 18.37
N ALA A 51 1.47 9.07 17.24
CA ALA A 51 1.87 7.79 16.66
C ALA A 51 3.30 7.84 16.08
N PRO A 52 4.32 8.27 16.85
CA PRO A 52 5.68 8.53 16.33
C PRO A 52 6.36 7.30 15.71
N GLU A 53 5.96 6.10 16.13
CA GLU A 53 6.45 4.81 15.63
C GLU A 53 5.79 4.34 14.32
N SER A 54 4.75 5.05 13.86
CA SER A 54 4.06 4.77 12.61
C SER A 54 4.72 5.51 11.45
N SER A 55 4.69 4.89 10.28
CA SER A 55 5.11 5.54 9.03
C SER A 55 3.94 6.22 8.34
N ILE A 56 4.24 7.14 7.43
CA ILE A 56 3.23 7.92 6.68
C ILE A 56 3.34 7.63 5.19
N ILE A 57 2.25 7.20 4.57
CA ILE A 57 2.09 7.14 3.12
C ILE A 57 1.22 8.32 2.64
N VAL A 58 1.71 9.08 1.67
CA VAL A 58 0.91 10.11 0.99
C VAL A 58 0.44 9.57 -0.34
N ASP A 59 -0.87 9.57 -0.58
CA ASP A 59 -1.47 9.14 -1.84
C ASP A 59 -1.72 10.35 -2.75
N LEU A 60 -1.05 10.40 -3.90
CA LEU A 60 -1.19 11.46 -4.88
C LEU A 60 -2.46 11.24 -5.73
N PRO A 61 -3.19 12.31 -6.11
CA PRO A 61 -4.45 12.18 -6.82
C PRO A 61 -4.31 11.54 -8.20
N GLY A 62 -3.22 11.82 -8.93
CA GLY A 62 -3.09 11.41 -10.33
C GLY A 62 -4.11 12.12 -11.25
N PRO A 63 -4.20 11.71 -12.52
CA PRO A 63 -5.13 12.25 -13.51
C PRO A 63 -6.58 11.75 -13.31
N LYS A 64 -7.12 11.82 -12.08
CA LYS A 64 -8.48 11.36 -11.78
C LYS A 64 -9.51 12.36 -12.31
N LEU A 65 -10.26 11.95 -13.33
CA LEU A 65 -11.37 12.74 -13.86
C LEU A 65 -12.51 12.81 -12.82
N ARG A 66 -13.15 13.97 -12.71
CA ARG A 66 -14.26 14.21 -11.80
C ARG A 66 -15.32 15.08 -12.45
N LEU A 67 -16.57 14.89 -12.01
CA LEU A 67 -17.62 15.87 -12.27
C LEU A 67 -17.25 17.19 -11.59
N GLY A 68 -17.65 18.29 -12.20
CA GLY A 68 -17.57 19.60 -11.60
C GLY A 68 -18.59 19.78 -10.48
N GLU A 69 -18.86 21.04 -10.17
CA GLU A 69 -19.85 21.41 -9.17
C GLU A 69 -21.26 21.43 -9.77
N LEU A 70 -22.15 20.62 -9.19
CA LEU A 70 -23.56 20.60 -9.55
C LEU A 70 -24.32 21.56 -8.64
N LYS A 71 -25.33 22.26 -9.19
CA LYS A 71 -26.22 23.13 -8.41
C LYS A 71 -27.01 22.33 -7.36
N GLU A 72 -27.40 21.12 -7.73
CA GLU A 72 -28.14 20.17 -6.91
C GLU A 72 -27.85 18.74 -7.41
N PRO A 73 -28.04 17.71 -6.55
CA PRO A 73 -27.96 16.32 -6.99
C PRO A 73 -28.88 16.05 -8.18
N ILE A 74 -28.39 15.36 -9.21
CA ILE A 74 -29.16 15.06 -10.42
C ILE A 74 -29.50 13.57 -10.42
N GLU A 75 -30.79 13.23 -10.33
CA GLU A 75 -31.25 11.86 -10.55
C GLU A 75 -31.29 11.57 -12.05
N VAL A 76 -30.66 10.46 -12.46
CA VAL A 76 -30.66 10.00 -13.85
C VAL A 76 -31.21 8.59 -13.94
N LYS A 77 -32.06 8.32 -14.92
CA LYS A 77 -32.73 7.03 -15.14
C LYS A 77 -32.25 6.41 -16.44
N LYS A 78 -32.36 5.08 -16.52
CA LYS A 78 -32.02 4.33 -17.73
C LYS A 78 -32.82 4.86 -18.92
N GLY A 79 -32.12 5.19 -20.01
CA GLY A 79 -32.68 5.75 -21.23
C GLY A 79 -32.58 7.28 -21.33
N ASP A 80 -32.29 7.98 -20.22
CA ASP A 80 -32.17 9.44 -20.23
C ASP A 80 -31.01 9.88 -21.14
N LYS A 81 -31.23 11.00 -21.82
CA LYS A 81 -30.18 11.68 -22.59
C LYS A 81 -29.47 12.66 -21.67
N ILE A 82 -28.14 12.55 -21.63
CA ILE A 82 -27.30 13.37 -20.78
C ILE A 82 -26.21 14.05 -21.59
N VAL A 83 -25.85 15.26 -21.17
CA VAL A 83 -24.81 16.07 -21.79
C VAL A 83 -23.77 16.40 -20.74
N PHE A 84 -22.51 16.09 -21.02
CA PHE A 84 -21.37 16.59 -20.27
C PHE A 84 -20.81 17.81 -21.00
N SER A 85 -20.88 18.98 -20.36
CA SER A 85 -20.32 20.24 -20.85
C SER A 85 -20.20 21.23 -19.70
N GLN A 86 -19.19 22.10 -19.73
CA GLN A 86 -19.03 23.21 -18.79
C GLN A 86 -20.09 24.32 -18.98
N LYS A 87 -20.71 24.44 -20.17
CA LYS A 87 -21.62 25.55 -20.50
C LYS A 87 -23.08 25.23 -20.25
N ASP A 88 -23.53 24.09 -20.76
CA ASP A 88 -24.96 23.75 -20.88
C ASP A 88 -25.24 22.28 -20.58
N GLY A 89 -24.48 21.69 -19.65
CA GLY A 89 -24.66 20.32 -19.22
C GLY A 89 -24.06 20.05 -17.85
N ILE A 90 -23.75 18.79 -17.61
CA ILE A 90 -23.06 18.35 -16.39
C ILE A 90 -21.57 18.73 -16.54
N PRO A 91 -21.04 19.60 -15.67
CA PRO A 91 -19.67 20.07 -15.80
C PRO A 91 -18.69 18.92 -15.54
N VAL A 92 -17.58 18.94 -16.26
CA VAL A 92 -16.41 18.07 -16.06
C VAL A 92 -15.18 18.96 -16.10
N ASP A 93 -14.41 18.95 -15.01
CA ASP A 93 -13.36 19.96 -14.77
C ASP A 93 -12.14 19.83 -15.69
N ASP A 94 -11.88 18.63 -16.21
CA ASP A 94 -10.64 18.30 -16.90
C ASP A 94 -10.87 18.16 -18.42
N GLU A 95 -10.15 18.94 -19.23
CA GLU A 95 -10.18 18.86 -20.69
C GLU A 95 -9.78 17.48 -21.23
N LEU A 96 -8.98 16.74 -20.45
CA LEU A 96 -8.62 15.35 -20.75
C LEU A 96 -9.87 14.51 -20.98
N PHE A 97 -10.98 14.75 -20.28
CA PHE A 97 -12.24 14.03 -20.49
C PHE A 97 -12.73 14.11 -21.94
N TYR A 98 -12.86 15.31 -22.52
CA TYR A 98 -13.39 15.49 -23.87
C TYR A 98 -12.47 14.88 -24.94
N SER A 99 -11.16 14.92 -24.70
CA SER A 99 -10.17 14.31 -25.58
C SER A 99 -10.14 12.77 -25.47
N ALA A 100 -10.32 12.24 -24.26
CA ALA A 100 -10.26 10.82 -23.91
C ALA A 100 -11.47 10.02 -24.39
N VAL A 101 -12.67 10.61 -24.26
CA VAL A 101 -13.92 9.94 -24.65
C VAL A 101 -13.94 9.64 -26.16
N LYS A 102 -14.47 8.48 -26.53
CA LYS A 102 -14.73 8.08 -27.92
C LYS A 102 -16.20 7.76 -28.10
N GLU A 103 -16.72 7.88 -29.31
CA GLU A 103 -18.08 7.42 -29.60
C GLU A 103 -18.21 5.93 -29.25
N ASN A 104 -19.37 5.55 -28.73
CA ASN A 104 -19.69 4.21 -28.23
C ASN A 104 -18.91 3.73 -26.99
N SER A 105 -18.02 4.55 -26.41
CA SER A 105 -17.39 4.22 -25.11
C SER A 105 -18.38 4.35 -23.95
N ASP A 106 -18.08 3.66 -22.85
CA ASP A 106 -18.78 3.86 -21.58
C ASP A 106 -18.08 4.94 -20.76
N ILE A 107 -18.89 5.79 -20.12
CA ILE A 107 -18.49 6.69 -19.05
C ILE A 107 -19.10 6.11 -17.76
N LEU A 108 -18.22 5.78 -16.82
CA LEU A 108 -18.57 5.20 -15.53
C LEU A 108 -18.42 6.27 -14.46
N ILE A 109 -19.43 6.47 -13.63
CA ILE A 109 -19.45 7.50 -12.60
C ILE A 109 -19.71 6.84 -11.25
N ALA A 110 -19.11 7.39 -10.19
CA ALA A 110 -19.26 6.90 -8.82
C ALA A 110 -18.93 5.40 -8.72
N ASP A 111 -17.69 5.07 -9.07
CA ASP A 111 -17.13 3.71 -9.04
C ASP A 111 -17.95 2.69 -9.86
N GLY A 112 -18.51 3.16 -10.98
CA GLY A 112 -19.25 2.32 -11.94
C GLY A 112 -20.71 2.08 -11.58
N THR A 113 -21.23 2.69 -10.52
CA THR A 113 -22.66 2.58 -10.17
C THR A 113 -23.58 3.26 -11.18
N ILE A 114 -23.09 4.29 -11.87
CA ILE A 114 -23.80 4.97 -12.95
C ILE A 114 -23.00 4.76 -14.24
N ARG A 115 -23.69 4.36 -15.30
CA ARG A 115 -23.08 4.09 -16.61
C ARG A 115 -23.79 4.86 -17.71
N VAL A 116 -23.03 5.61 -18.49
CA VAL A 116 -23.50 6.37 -19.64
C VAL A 116 -22.78 5.89 -20.91
N ARG A 117 -23.55 5.52 -21.94
CA ARG A 117 -23.03 5.17 -23.26
C ARG A 117 -22.92 6.43 -24.12
N VAL A 118 -21.72 6.73 -24.58
CA VAL A 118 -21.45 7.89 -25.43
C VAL A 118 -22.11 7.70 -26.80
N LYS A 119 -22.85 8.72 -27.25
CA LYS A 119 -23.52 8.78 -28.54
C LYS A 119 -22.77 9.64 -29.54
N SER A 120 -22.31 10.80 -29.11
CA SER A 120 -21.57 11.75 -29.96
C SER A 120 -20.62 12.57 -29.10
N LYS A 121 -19.58 13.14 -29.72
CA LYS A 121 -18.70 14.10 -29.06
C LYS A 121 -18.35 15.28 -29.96
N ALA A 122 -18.21 16.44 -29.32
CA ALA A 122 -17.59 17.63 -29.87
C ALA A 122 -16.42 18.07 -28.98
N LYS A 123 -15.81 19.23 -29.25
CA LYS A 123 -14.61 19.71 -28.57
C LYS A 123 -14.77 19.86 -27.05
N ASP A 124 -15.90 20.41 -26.61
CA ASP A 124 -16.22 20.75 -25.21
C ASP A 124 -17.59 20.21 -24.78
N ARG A 125 -18.04 19.15 -25.45
CA ARG A 125 -19.36 18.55 -25.25
C ARG A 125 -19.34 17.05 -25.56
N VAL A 126 -19.89 16.25 -24.66
CA VAL A 126 -20.12 14.81 -24.88
C VAL A 126 -21.58 14.51 -24.58
N GLU A 127 -22.26 13.87 -25.53
CA GLU A 127 -23.65 13.45 -25.36
C GLU A 127 -23.73 11.93 -25.21
N GLY A 128 -24.60 11.47 -24.33
CA GLY A 128 -24.74 10.04 -24.05
C GLY A 128 -26.15 9.65 -23.62
N THR A 129 -26.35 8.34 -23.54
CA THR A 129 -27.57 7.72 -23.01
C THR A 129 -27.23 6.96 -21.75
N VAL A 130 -28.00 7.20 -20.68
CA VAL A 130 -27.84 6.50 -19.41
C VAL A 130 -28.24 5.03 -19.58
N ILE A 131 -27.33 4.13 -19.26
CA ILE A 131 -27.53 2.67 -19.28
C ILE A 131 -27.91 2.18 -17.89
N GLU A 132 -27.24 2.70 -16.87
CA GLU A 132 -27.52 2.45 -15.45
C GLU A 132 -27.67 3.79 -14.74
N GLY A 133 -28.82 3.99 -14.11
CA GLY A 133 -29.20 5.22 -13.45
C GLY A 133 -28.75 5.30 -12.00
N GLY A 134 -28.88 6.48 -11.40
CA GLY A 134 -28.51 6.76 -10.02
C GLY A 134 -28.53 8.26 -9.74
N ILE A 135 -27.91 8.66 -8.64
CA ILE A 135 -27.81 10.07 -8.24
C ILE A 135 -26.40 10.57 -8.52
N LEU A 136 -26.29 11.57 -9.40
CA LEU A 136 -25.05 12.30 -9.67
C LEU A 136 -24.86 13.35 -8.58
N LEU A 137 -23.66 13.35 -8.01
CA LEU A 137 -23.23 14.29 -6.98
C LEU A 137 -21.99 15.04 -7.45
N SER A 138 -21.80 16.26 -6.94
CA SER A 138 -20.63 17.08 -7.23
C SER A 138 -19.32 16.33 -6.93
N ARG A 139 -18.29 16.58 -7.75
CA ARG A 139 -16.92 16.04 -7.55
C ARG A 139 -16.78 14.52 -7.56
N LYS A 140 -17.82 13.77 -7.95
CA LYS A 140 -17.74 12.31 -8.11
C LYS A 140 -16.78 11.93 -9.23
N GLY A 141 -16.04 10.84 -9.00
CA GLY A 141 -15.06 10.32 -9.95
C GLY A 141 -15.72 9.83 -11.24
N ILE A 142 -15.02 10.07 -12.34
CA ILE A 142 -15.36 9.60 -13.68
C ILE A 142 -14.26 8.64 -14.12
N ASN A 143 -14.66 7.47 -14.60
CA ASN A 143 -13.77 6.48 -15.17
C ASN A 143 -14.21 6.22 -16.62
N ILE A 144 -13.25 6.26 -17.54
CA ILE A 144 -13.47 5.90 -18.94
C ILE A 144 -12.58 4.68 -19.21
N PRO A 145 -13.15 3.47 -19.28
CA PRO A 145 -12.38 2.24 -19.51
C PRO A 145 -11.61 2.28 -20.83
N ASN A 146 -10.41 1.69 -20.87
CA ASN A 146 -9.58 1.57 -22.07
C ASN A 146 -9.17 2.91 -22.72
N VAL A 147 -9.18 4.01 -21.97
CA VAL A 147 -8.58 5.27 -22.40
C VAL A 147 -7.08 5.24 -22.21
N ASN A 148 -6.36 5.51 -23.30
CA ASN A 148 -4.93 5.73 -23.28
C ASN A 148 -4.62 7.09 -22.64
N LEU A 149 -4.17 7.06 -21.39
CA LEU A 149 -3.57 8.21 -20.73
C LEU A 149 -2.16 8.45 -21.30
N LYS A 150 -1.76 9.73 -21.45
CA LYS A 150 -0.41 10.08 -21.93
C LYS A 150 0.66 9.93 -20.84
N SER A 151 0.28 10.12 -19.58
CA SER A 151 1.15 10.10 -18.39
C SER A 151 0.30 9.72 -17.18
N GLY A 152 0.86 8.96 -16.24
CA GLY A 152 0.24 8.70 -14.94
C GLY A 152 0.41 9.84 -13.92
N ILE A 153 1.16 10.90 -14.27
CA ILE A 153 1.51 12.01 -13.37
C ILE A 153 1.14 13.34 -14.01
N THR A 154 0.56 14.24 -13.20
CA THR A 154 0.20 15.61 -13.57
C THR A 154 1.16 16.65 -12.98
N ASP A 155 1.14 17.89 -13.47
CA ASP A 155 1.93 18.98 -12.89
C ASP A 155 1.52 19.30 -11.45
N ASN A 156 0.24 19.10 -11.12
CA ASN A 156 -0.25 19.24 -9.75
C ASN A 156 0.34 18.15 -8.84
N ASP A 157 0.42 16.90 -9.32
CA ASP A 157 1.05 15.81 -8.57
C ASP A 157 2.51 16.12 -8.22
N LEU A 158 3.28 16.75 -9.12
CA LEU A 158 4.67 17.13 -8.84
C LEU A 158 4.78 18.19 -7.72
N LYS A 159 3.86 19.15 -7.68
CA LYS A 159 3.79 20.15 -6.58
C LYS A 159 3.42 19.49 -5.25
N LEU A 160 2.42 18.60 -5.29
CA LEU A 160 1.94 17.85 -4.14
C LEU A 160 3.00 16.87 -3.60
N LEU A 161 3.76 16.25 -4.51
CA LEU A 161 4.88 15.37 -4.21
C LEU A 161 5.96 16.10 -3.42
N LYS A 162 6.41 17.27 -3.90
CA LYS A 162 7.38 18.10 -3.18
C LYS A 162 6.92 18.38 -1.75
N ARG A 163 5.67 18.84 -1.60
CA ARG A 163 5.09 19.11 -0.28
C ARG A 163 5.04 17.87 0.61
N ALA A 164 4.72 16.69 0.06
CA ALA A 164 4.71 15.44 0.80
C ALA A 164 6.10 15.09 1.36
N LEU A 165 7.16 15.29 0.56
CA LEU A 165 8.54 15.09 0.97
C LEU A 165 8.96 16.12 2.04
N ASP A 166 8.64 17.40 1.84
CA ASP A 166 8.92 18.47 2.81
C ASP A 166 8.27 18.21 4.19
N LEU A 167 7.10 17.56 4.21
CA LEU A 167 6.40 17.15 5.43
C LEU A 167 6.95 15.84 6.05
N GLY A 168 7.85 15.13 5.35
CA GLY A 168 8.48 13.90 5.82
C GLY A 168 7.64 12.65 5.60
N ALA A 169 7.01 12.51 4.43
CA ALA A 169 6.38 11.27 4.00
C ALA A 169 7.40 10.14 3.90
N ASP A 170 7.04 8.95 4.41
CA ASP A 170 7.90 7.76 4.31
C ASP A 170 7.63 6.99 3.00
N TYR A 171 6.43 7.13 2.43
CA TYR A 171 6.01 6.53 1.17
C TYR A 171 5.16 7.50 0.32
N ILE A 172 5.24 7.36 -1.00
CA ILE A 172 4.42 8.06 -1.99
C ILE A 172 3.60 7.03 -2.76
N GLY A 173 2.28 7.06 -2.60
CA GLY A 173 1.32 6.33 -3.43
C GLY A 173 1.12 7.06 -4.75
N LEU A 174 1.48 6.41 -5.86
CA LEU A 174 1.31 6.96 -7.20
C LEU A 174 0.05 6.34 -7.85
N SER A 175 -0.99 7.15 -8.02
CA SER A 175 -2.26 6.75 -8.65
C SER A 175 -2.15 6.63 -10.17
N PHE A 176 -3.01 5.81 -10.76
CA PHE A 176 -3.20 5.63 -12.21
C PHE A 176 -1.90 5.33 -12.99
N VAL A 177 -0.98 4.58 -12.38
CA VAL A 177 0.25 4.13 -13.05
C VAL A 177 -0.12 3.26 -14.25
N ILE A 178 0.47 3.54 -15.40
CA ILE A 178 0.28 2.75 -16.63
C ILE A 178 1.58 2.15 -17.16
N SER A 179 2.74 2.66 -16.74
CA SER A 179 4.05 2.23 -17.19
C SER A 179 5.13 2.35 -16.10
N GLU A 180 6.24 1.65 -16.28
CA GLU A 180 7.45 1.80 -15.46
C GLU A 180 8.05 3.21 -15.54
N ASN A 181 7.83 3.92 -16.66
CA ASN A 181 8.36 5.26 -16.85
C ASN A 181 7.71 6.28 -15.92
N ASP A 182 6.42 6.10 -15.58
CA ASP A 182 5.74 6.90 -14.56
C ASP A 182 6.47 6.74 -13.21
N VAL A 183 6.78 5.49 -12.84
CA VAL A 183 7.47 5.19 -11.59
C VAL A 183 8.90 5.77 -11.58
N LYS A 184 9.66 5.63 -12.67
CA LYS A 184 11.02 6.18 -12.80
C LYS A 184 11.05 7.68 -12.59
N LYS A 185 10.17 8.43 -13.27
CA LYS A 185 10.08 9.89 -13.13
C LYS A 185 9.86 10.33 -11.69
N VAL A 186 8.96 9.66 -10.96
CA VAL A 186 8.72 9.99 -9.55
C VAL A 186 9.91 9.60 -8.68
N LYS A 187 10.54 8.44 -8.93
CA LYS A 187 11.72 8.02 -8.16
C LYS A 187 12.91 8.95 -8.35
N GLU A 188 13.13 9.45 -9.57
CA GLU A 188 14.16 10.47 -9.83
C GLU A 188 13.91 11.75 -9.03
N PHE A 189 12.66 12.15 -8.86
CA PHE A 189 12.28 13.30 -8.04
C PHE A 189 12.39 13.03 -6.53
N VAL A 190 11.98 11.84 -6.07
CA VAL A 190 11.93 11.44 -4.66
C VAL A 190 13.31 11.12 -4.08
N GLY A 191 14.22 10.58 -4.90
CA GLY A 191 15.50 10.06 -4.44
C GLY A 191 15.34 9.01 -3.33
N ASP A 192 16.14 9.13 -2.27
CA ASP A 192 16.13 8.21 -1.13
C ASP A 192 15.18 8.64 0.01
N GLU A 193 14.39 9.70 -0.16
CA GLU A 193 13.59 10.27 0.92
C GLU A 193 12.38 9.40 1.29
N ALA A 194 11.65 8.92 0.28
CA ALA A 194 10.48 8.05 0.43
C ALA A 194 10.59 6.80 -0.45
N TRP A 195 9.65 5.87 -0.32
CA TRP A 195 9.45 4.76 -1.27
C TRP A 195 8.28 5.07 -2.20
N VAL A 196 8.40 4.72 -3.48
CA VAL A 196 7.32 4.89 -4.46
C VAL A 196 6.49 3.62 -4.57
N ILE A 197 5.21 3.74 -4.21
CA ILE A 197 4.22 2.66 -4.22
C ILE A 197 3.31 2.85 -5.44
N ALA A 198 3.49 2.04 -6.48
CA ALA A 198 2.64 2.12 -7.66
C ALA A 198 1.26 1.50 -7.41
N LYS A 199 0.21 2.26 -7.67
CA LYS A 199 -1.18 1.80 -7.54
C LYS A 199 -1.63 1.19 -8.85
N ILE A 200 -2.06 -0.07 -8.79
CA ILE A 200 -2.54 -0.82 -9.95
C ILE A 200 -4.05 -0.61 -10.05
N GLU A 201 -4.44 0.34 -10.90
CA GLU A 201 -5.82 0.82 -11.09
C GLU A 201 -6.29 0.68 -12.54
N LYS A 202 -5.35 0.49 -13.48
CA LYS A 202 -5.58 0.52 -14.93
C LYS A 202 -5.28 -0.81 -15.60
N SER A 203 -5.96 -1.11 -16.70
CA SER A 203 -5.77 -2.34 -17.47
C SER A 203 -4.40 -2.35 -18.16
N GLU A 204 -3.91 -1.18 -18.56
CA GLU A 204 -2.56 -0.97 -19.09
C GLU A 204 -1.49 -1.36 -18.06
N ALA A 205 -1.70 -1.02 -16.78
CA ALA A 205 -0.81 -1.40 -15.69
C ALA A 205 -0.67 -2.92 -15.57
N LEU A 206 -1.74 -3.68 -15.84
CA LEU A 206 -1.70 -5.14 -15.81
C LEU A 206 -0.91 -5.75 -16.97
N LYS A 207 -0.89 -5.08 -18.13
CA LYS A 207 -0.07 -5.48 -19.28
C LYS A 207 1.41 -5.26 -18.98
N ASN A 208 1.74 -4.15 -18.30
CA ASN A 208 3.10 -3.76 -17.92
C ASN A 208 3.51 -4.18 -16.49
N LEU A 209 2.73 -5.05 -15.85
CA LEU A 209 2.81 -5.32 -14.41
C LEU A 209 4.22 -5.65 -13.93
N THR A 210 4.93 -6.52 -14.66
CA THR A 210 6.28 -6.95 -14.28
C THR A 210 7.28 -5.79 -14.29
N ASN A 211 7.23 -4.92 -15.29
CA ASN A 211 8.13 -3.77 -15.39
C ASN A 211 7.84 -2.74 -14.30
N ILE A 212 6.55 -2.46 -14.07
CA ILE A 212 6.09 -1.57 -12.99
C ILE A 212 6.56 -2.09 -11.63
N VAL A 213 6.33 -3.38 -11.35
CA VAL A 213 6.75 -4.03 -10.09
C VAL A 213 8.26 -3.96 -9.91
N ASN A 214 9.04 -4.25 -10.95
CA ASN A 214 10.49 -4.23 -10.87
C ASN A 214 11.02 -2.83 -10.48
N GLU A 215 10.43 -1.79 -11.07
CA GLU A 215 10.83 -0.41 -10.85
C GLU A 215 10.34 0.17 -9.51
N SER A 216 9.14 -0.21 -9.07
CA SER A 216 8.52 0.31 -7.85
C SER A 216 9.20 -0.18 -6.58
N ASP A 217 9.06 0.56 -5.48
CA ASP A 217 9.49 0.09 -4.15
C ASP A 217 8.42 -0.78 -3.49
N GLY A 218 7.15 -0.58 -3.85
CA GLY A 218 6.02 -1.40 -3.44
C GLY A 218 4.85 -1.24 -4.40
N ILE A 219 3.80 -2.02 -4.16
CA ILE A 219 2.61 -2.04 -5.01
C ILE A 219 1.35 -1.92 -4.17
N MET A 220 0.32 -1.25 -4.68
CA MET A 220 -1.00 -1.22 -4.08
C MET A 220 -2.03 -1.76 -5.07
N VAL A 221 -2.79 -2.77 -4.66
CA VAL A 221 -3.94 -3.29 -5.40
C VAL A 221 -5.16 -2.43 -5.04
N ALA A 222 -5.49 -1.46 -5.89
CA ALA A 222 -6.59 -0.53 -5.69
C ALA A 222 -7.86 -1.06 -6.36
N ARG A 223 -8.60 -1.88 -5.61
CA ARG A 223 -9.69 -2.72 -6.12
C ARG A 223 -10.89 -1.96 -6.67
N GLY A 224 -11.22 -0.80 -6.10
CA GLY A 224 -12.32 0.04 -6.57
C GLY A 224 -12.13 0.44 -8.03
N ASP A 225 -11.10 1.26 -8.31
CA ASP A 225 -10.80 1.70 -9.67
C ASP A 225 -10.45 0.52 -10.61
N LEU A 226 -9.72 -0.49 -10.12
CA LEU A 226 -9.34 -1.65 -10.93
C LEU A 226 -10.53 -2.53 -11.33
N GLY A 227 -11.53 -2.68 -10.44
CA GLY A 227 -12.76 -3.44 -10.71
C GLY A 227 -13.62 -2.76 -11.77
N VAL A 228 -13.70 -1.43 -11.71
CA VAL A 228 -14.36 -0.60 -12.74
C VAL A 228 -13.68 -0.74 -14.10
N GLU A 229 -12.36 -0.82 -14.13
CA GLU A 229 -11.57 -0.93 -15.35
C GLU A 229 -11.59 -2.33 -15.97
N THR A 230 -11.63 -3.40 -15.16
CA THR A 230 -11.39 -4.77 -15.63
C THR A 230 -12.58 -5.72 -15.48
N GLY A 231 -13.69 -5.25 -14.91
CA GLY A 231 -14.83 -6.08 -14.53
C GLY A 231 -14.63 -6.72 -13.15
N LEU A 232 -15.66 -6.68 -12.31
CA LEU A 232 -15.62 -7.16 -10.93
C LEU A 232 -15.33 -8.66 -10.83
N GLU A 233 -15.80 -9.43 -11.81
CA GLU A 233 -15.61 -10.88 -11.90
C GLU A 233 -14.14 -11.28 -12.10
N ASN A 234 -13.32 -10.41 -12.70
CA ASN A 234 -11.91 -10.68 -12.97
C ASN A 234 -11.00 -10.33 -11.78
N LEU A 235 -11.51 -9.50 -10.86
CA LEU A 235 -10.74 -8.92 -9.77
C LEU A 235 -10.02 -9.96 -8.88
N PRO A 236 -10.64 -11.11 -8.50
CA PRO A 236 -9.95 -12.10 -7.66
C PRO A 236 -8.71 -12.71 -8.31
N LEU A 237 -8.77 -12.94 -9.63
CA LEU A 237 -7.65 -13.51 -10.40
C LEU A 237 -6.54 -12.48 -10.62
N ILE A 238 -6.93 -11.24 -10.93
CA ILE A 238 -6.01 -10.12 -11.13
C ILE A 238 -5.27 -9.80 -9.85
N GLN A 239 -5.97 -9.67 -8.71
CA GLN A 239 -5.35 -9.46 -7.40
C GLN A 239 -4.29 -10.53 -7.11
N ARG A 240 -4.64 -11.81 -7.30
CA ARG A 240 -3.71 -12.93 -7.09
C ARG A 240 -2.46 -12.80 -7.97
N ARG A 241 -2.63 -12.38 -9.23
CA ARG A 241 -1.51 -12.14 -10.16
C ARG A 241 -0.62 -11.00 -9.68
N ILE A 242 -1.19 -9.88 -9.24
CA ILE A 242 -0.43 -8.73 -8.72
C ILE A 242 0.35 -9.13 -7.46
N VAL A 243 -0.32 -9.71 -6.46
CA VAL A 243 0.30 -10.14 -5.20
C VAL A 243 1.43 -11.13 -5.44
N ARG A 244 1.22 -12.12 -6.31
CA ARG A 244 2.27 -13.09 -6.67
C ARG A 244 3.47 -12.40 -7.32
N THR A 245 3.23 -11.49 -8.25
CA THR A 245 4.30 -10.78 -8.97
C THR A 245 5.12 -9.93 -8.00
N SER A 246 4.47 -9.12 -7.16
CA SER A 246 5.16 -8.32 -6.13
C SER A 246 6.02 -9.17 -5.20
N ARG A 247 5.48 -10.31 -4.72
CA ARG A 247 6.23 -11.24 -3.85
C ARG A 247 7.45 -11.84 -4.55
N VAL A 248 7.36 -12.21 -5.82
CA VAL A 248 8.50 -12.74 -6.61
C VAL A 248 9.62 -11.70 -6.71
N PHE A 249 9.28 -10.42 -6.91
CA PHE A 249 10.25 -9.33 -6.95
C PHE A 249 10.66 -8.81 -5.55
N GLY A 250 10.07 -9.33 -4.48
CA GLY A 250 10.35 -8.90 -3.11
C GLY A 250 9.86 -7.49 -2.80
N LYS A 251 8.83 -7.00 -3.51
CA LYS A 251 8.22 -5.69 -3.28
C LYS A 251 7.00 -5.85 -2.35
N PRO A 252 6.88 -5.07 -1.26
CA PRO A 252 5.69 -5.09 -0.41
C PRO A 252 4.43 -4.77 -1.22
N VAL A 253 3.35 -5.51 -0.95
CA VAL A 253 2.05 -5.30 -1.61
C VAL A 253 0.94 -4.97 -0.61
N ILE A 254 0.25 -3.87 -0.86
CA ILE A 254 -0.88 -3.36 -0.09
C ILE A 254 -2.18 -3.77 -0.80
N LEU A 255 -3.10 -4.40 -0.08
CA LEU A 255 -4.49 -4.52 -0.51
C LEU A 255 -5.27 -3.27 -0.10
N ALA A 256 -5.94 -2.61 -1.04
CA ALA A 256 -6.64 -1.36 -0.79
C ALA A 256 -8.09 -1.38 -1.31
N THR A 257 -8.92 -0.51 -0.70
CA THR A 257 -10.34 -0.26 -1.00
C THR A 257 -11.24 -1.47 -0.78
N GLN A 258 -12.50 -1.26 -0.42
CA GLN A 258 -13.50 -2.33 -0.28
C GLN A 258 -13.10 -3.45 0.70
N VAL A 259 -12.41 -3.11 1.79
CA VAL A 259 -11.90 -4.10 2.76
C VAL A 259 -12.95 -4.36 3.85
N LEU A 260 -13.44 -3.31 4.51
CA LEU A 260 -14.49 -3.37 5.53
C LEU A 260 -15.54 -2.26 5.26
N THR A 261 -15.90 -2.03 4.00
CA THR A 261 -16.79 -0.93 3.57
C THR A 261 -18.09 -0.86 4.35
N SER A 262 -18.69 -1.98 4.74
CA SER A 262 -19.91 -1.94 5.56
C SER A 262 -19.67 -1.24 6.90
N MET A 263 -18.44 -1.26 7.40
CA MET A 263 -18.07 -0.63 8.68
C MET A 263 -17.97 0.90 8.64
N ILE A 264 -18.15 1.51 7.47
CA ILE A 264 -18.40 2.96 7.39
C ILE A 264 -19.66 3.31 8.19
N ASN A 265 -20.70 2.48 8.08
CA ASN A 265 -22.02 2.73 8.69
C ASN A 265 -22.46 1.66 9.69
N SER A 266 -21.67 0.60 9.90
CA SER A 266 -21.98 -0.51 10.80
C SER A 266 -20.83 -0.79 11.77
N PRO A 267 -21.09 -1.10 13.05
CA PRO A 267 -20.02 -1.47 13.98
C PRO A 267 -19.44 -2.87 13.72
N ILE A 268 -20.04 -3.66 12.82
CA ILE A 268 -19.66 -5.05 12.52
C ILE A 268 -19.61 -5.24 10.99
N PRO A 269 -18.60 -5.97 10.46
CA PRO A 269 -18.51 -6.24 9.03
C PRO A 269 -19.41 -7.38 8.60
N THR A 270 -19.60 -7.50 7.29
CA THR A 270 -20.24 -8.64 6.66
C THR A 270 -19.34 -9.88 6.69
N ARG A 271 -19.96 -11.06 6.54
CA ARG A 271 -19.21 -12.32 6.38
C ARG A 271 -18.37 -12.34 5.11
N ALA A 272 -18.84 -11.69 4.05
CA ALA A 272 -18.13 -11.61 2.77
C ALA A 272 -16.80 -10.87 2.92
N GLU A 273 -16.79 -9.73 3.62
CA GLU A 273 -15.58 -8.94 3.89
C GLU A 273 -14.57 -9.74 4.73
N ILE A 274 -15.03 -10.46 5.76
CA ILE A 274 -14.14 -11.32 6.57
C ILE A 274 -13.48 -12.41 5.71
N ILE A 275 -14.24 -13.06 4.83
CA ILE A 275 -13.74 -14.10 3.93
C ILE A 275 -12.74 -13.52 2.92
N ASP A 276 -13.05 -12.36 2.35
CA ASP A 276 -12.17 -11.65 1.41
C ASP A 276 -10.83 -11.26 2.04
N ILE A 277 -10.85 -10.67 3.23
CA ILE A 277 -9.64 -10.35 4.00
C ILE A 277 -8.83 -11.62 4.28
N SER A 278 -9.50 -12.68 4.74
CA SER A 278 -8.85 -13.96 5.05
C SER A 278 -8.15 -14.55 3.81
N ASN A 279 -8.82 -14.53 2.66
CA ASN A 279 -8.26 -14.98 1.39
C ASN A 279 -7.07 -14.12 0.95
N SER A 280 -7.13 -12.81 1.18
CA SER A 280 -6.04 -11.89 0.82
C SER A 280 -4.80 -12.12 1.69
N ILE A 281 -4.97 -12.37 2.99
CA ILE A 281 -3.88 -12.79 3.88
C ILE A 281 -3.27 -14.10 3.37
N MET A 282 -4.08 -15.09 2.99
CA MET A 282 -3.60 -16.38 2.45
C MET A 282 -2.85 -16.23 1.11
N GLN A 283 -3.20 -15.25 0.28
CA GLN A 283 -2.45 -14.92 -0.94
C GLN A 283 -1.07 -14.33 -0.61
N GLY A 284 -0.92 -13.79 0.60
CA GLY A 284 0.32 -13.26 1.12
C GLY A 284 0.51 -11.79 0.84
N VAL A 285 -0.53 -10.96 1.01
CA VAL A 285 -0.36 -9.50 1.06
C VAL A 285 0.58 -9.10 2.21
N ASP A 286 1.34 -8.02 2.03
CA ASP A 286 2.16 -7.47 3.12
C ASP A 286 1.30 -6.62 4.06
N SER A 287 0.36 -5.88 3.49
CA SER A 287 -0.47 -4.92 4.22
C SER A 287 -1.91 -4.91 3.71
N ILE A 288 -2.84 -4.53 4.59
CA ILE A 288 -4.23 -4.26 4.22
C ILE A 288 -4.58 -2.83 4.64
N MET A 289 -5.22 -2.08 3.74
CA MET A 289 -5.51 -0.67 3.90
C MET A 289 -6.99 -0.39 4.07
N LEU A 290 -7.32 0.28 5.18
CA LEU A 290 -8.63 0.89 5.40
C LEU A 290 -8.64 2.31 4.81
N SER A 291 -9.68 2.59 4.03
CA SER A 291 -9.86 3.83 3.28
C SER A 291 -10.92 4.69 3.98
N ASP A 292 -12.15 4.69 3.47
CA ASP A 292 -13.24 5.49 4.01
C ASP A 292 -13.66 5.00 5.41
N GLU A 293 -13.44 3.72 5.72
CA GLU A 293 -13.74 3.11 7.01
C GLU A 293 -13.10 3.88 8.17
N THR A 294 -11.90 4.42 7.97
CA THR A 294 -11.17 5.19 8.99
C THR A 294 -11.11 6.68 8.70
N ALA A 295 -11.28 7.10 7.44
CA ALA A 295 -11.23 8.52 7.09
C ALA A 295 -12.53 9.25 7.46
N ILE A 296 -13.68 8.69 7.09
CA ILE A 296 -15.00 9.33 7.25
C ILE A 296 -16.05 8.44 7.93
N GLY A 297 -15.74 7.18 8.18
CA GLY A 297 -16.67 6.22 8.78
C GLY A 297 -17.03 6.53 10.23
N ASN A 298 -18.17 6.00 10.66
CA ASN A 298 -18.69 6.17 12.03
C ASN A 298 -17.88 5.34 13.06
N TYR A 299 -17.14 4.33 12.62
CA TYR A 299 -16.49 3.33 13.48
C TYR A 299 -15.00 3.11 13.13
N PRO A 300 -14.15 4.16 13.14
CA PRO A 300 -12.77 4.07 12.66
C PRO A 300 -11.90 3.16 13.54
N VAL A 301 -12.01 3.25 14.87
CA VAL A 301 -11.22 2.44 15.82
C VAL A 301 -11.68 0.99 15.80
N GLU A 302 -12.99 0.76 15.74
CA GLU A 302 -13.58 -0.57 15.63
C GLU A 302 -13.18 -1.25 14.32
N SER A 303 -13.13 -0.51 13.21
CA SER A 303 -12.72 -1.04 11.90
C SER A 303 -11.27 -1.54 11.95
N VAL A 304 -10.36 -0.73 12.51
CA VAL A 304 -8.96 -1.11 12.68
C VAL A 304 -8.81 -2.30 13.63
N ARG A 305 -9.49 -2.28 14.78
CA ARG A 305 -9.46 -3.38 15.76
C ARG A 305 -10.02 -4.68 15.19
N THR A 306 -11.08 -4.59 14.40
CA THR A 306 -11.68 -5.74 13.71
C THR A 306 -10.71 -6.33 12.69
N LEU A 307 -10.09 -5.49 11.85
CA LEU A 307 -9.05 -5.94 10.92
C LEU A 307 -7.87 -6.58 11.66
N HIS A 308 -7.41 -5.99 12.76
CA HIS A 308 -6.37 -6.57 13.61
C HIS A 308 -6.73 -7.98 14.11
N ASN A 309 -7.97 -8.16 14.59
CA ASN A 309 -8.45 -9.44 15.10
C ASN A 309 -8.55 -10.50 13.99
N ILE A 310 -9.06 -10.13 12.81
CA ILE A 310 -9.15 -11.02 11.66
C ILE A 310 -7.75 -11.48 11.26
N ILE A 311 -6.81 -10.55 11.06
CA ILE A 311 -5.43 -10.88 10.69
C ILE A 311 -4.79 -11.80 11.74
N SER A 312 -4.87 -11.41 13.01
CA SER A 312 -4.25 -12.16 14.11
C SER A 312 -4.81 -13.58 14.26
N ASN A 313 -6.08 -13.80 13.91
CA ASN A 313 -6.68 -15.12 13.94
C ASN A 313 -6.28 -15.96 12.72
N VAL A 314 -6.39 -15.39 11.52
CA VAL A 314 -6.09 -16.07 10.25
C VAL A 314 -4.62 -16.52 10.24
N GLU A 315 -3.68 -15.65 10.61
CA GLU A 315 -2.24 -15.93 10.61
C GLU A 315 -1.80 -17.14 11.45
N LYS A 316 -2.60 -17.57 12.43
CA LYS A 316 -2.30 -18.78 13.23
C LYS A 316 -2.35 -20.06 12.38
N SER A 317 -3.13 -20.06 11.31
CA SER A 317 -3.41 -21.25 10.49
C SER A 317 -2.92 -21.13 9.05
N VAL A 318 -2.52 -19.93 8.60
CA VAL A 318 -2.07 -19.69 7.24
C VAL A 318 -0.74 -20.39 6.97
N LYS A 319 -0.75 -21.22 5.93
CA LYS A 319 0.47 -21.71 5.26
C LYS A 319 0.62 -21.00 3.93
N HIS A 320 1.55 -20.06 3.87
CA HIS A 320 1.84 -19.36 2.62
C HIS A 320 2.41 -20.32 1.59
N ARG A 321 1.93 -20.20 0.35
CA ARG A 321 2.55 -20.93 -0.77
C ARG A 321 3.99 -20.42 -0.96
N PRO A 322 4.96 -21.33 -1.17
CA PRO A 322 6.31 -20.97 -1.55
C PRO A 322 6.30 -20.11 -2.82
N ILE A 323 7.21 -19.14 -2.88
CA ILE A 323 7.50 -18.37 -4.10
C ILE A 323 8.59 -19.10 -4.91
N GLY A 324 8.61 -18.93 -6.22
CA GLY A 324 9.66 -19.49 -7.06
C GLY A 324 9.71 -18.91 -8.48
N PRO A 325 10.77 -19.23 -9.24
CA PRO A 325 12.06 -19.73 -8.74
C PRO A 325 12.87 -18.59 -8.10
N LEU A 326 13.67 -18.94 -7.10
CA LEU A 326 14.65 -18.05 -6.48
C LEU A 326 15.98 -18.23 -7.22
N ASN A 327 16.51 -17.17 -7.81
CA ASN A 327 17.56 -17.28 -8.85
C ASN A 327 18.90 -16.65 -8.44
N SER A 328 19.08 -16.27 -7.17
CA SER A 328 20.32 -15.64 -6.71
C SER A 328 20.89 -16.33 -5.46
N GLU A 329 22.21 -16.25 -5.29
CA GLU A 329 22.89 -16.71 -4.06
C GLU A 329 22.29 -16.06 -2.81
N SER A 330 21.95 -14.77 -2.90
CA SER A 330 21.30 -14.06 -1.79
C SER A 330 19.94 -14.63 -1.42
N ASP A 331 19.21 -15.17 -2.39
CA ASP A 331 17.94 -15.83 -2.13
C ASP A 331 18.11 -17.21 -1.52
N ALA A 332 19.15 -17.94 -1.92
CA ALA A 332 19.51 -19.21 -1.30
C ALA A 332 19.85 -19.02 0.19
N ILE A 333 20.60 -17.97 0.54
CA ILE A 333 20.91 -17.64 1.94
C ILE A 333 19.66 -17.20 2.71
N ALA A 334 18.79 -16.38 2.11
CA ALA A 334 17.53 -16.00 2.75
C ALA A 334 16.63 -17.22 3.01
N LEU A 335 16.54 -18.14 2.05
CA LEU A 335 15.81 -19.40 2.21
C LEU A 335 16.42 -20.28 3.30
N ALA A 336 17.75 -20.39 3.33
CA ALA A 336 18.47 -21.10 4.37
C ALA A 336 18.20 -20.50 5.76
N ALA A 337 18.14 -19.18 5.90
CA ALA A 337 17.80 -18.52 7.16
C ALA A 337 16.38 -18.85 7.63
N VAL A 338 15.39 -18.83 6.72
CA VAL A 338 14.00 -19.21 7.05
C VAL A 338 13.94 -20.68 7.50
N ASN A 339 14.57 -21.59 6.75
CA ASN A 339 14.59 -23.01 7.08
C ASN A 339 15.34 -23.28 8.40
N ALA A 340 16.50 -22.66 8.59
CA ALA A 340 17.28 -22.75 9.83
C ALA A 340 16.46 -22.26 11.03
N SER A 341 15.68 -21.19 10.89
CA SER A 341 14.81 -20.68 11.97
C SER A 341 13.75 -21.70 12.39
N LYS A 342 13.19 -22.43 11.43
CA LYS A 342 12.19 -23.47 11.66
C LYS A 342 12.79 -24.71 12.30
N VAL A 343 13.88 -25.24 11.73
CA VAL A 343 14.52 -26.48 12.18
C VAL A 343 15.19 -26.30 13.55
N SER A 344 15.89 -25.18 13.76
CA SER A 344 16.55 -24.90 15.03
C SER A 344 15.59 -24.47 16.14
N LYS A 345 14.31 -24.24 15.81
CA LYS A 345 13.28 -23.66 16.68
C LYS A 345 13.70 -22.30 17.25
N ALA A 346 14.28 -21.45 16.40
CA ALA A 346 14.64 -20.09 16.79
C ALA A 346 13.38 -19.29 17.13
N ASP A 347 13.50 -18.37 18.08
CA ASP A 347 12.39 -17.53 18.52
C ASP A 347 12.10 -16.41 17.53
N VAL A 348 13.15 -15.89 16.87
CA VAL A 348 13.09 -14.76 15.94
C VAL A 348 14.22 -14.82 14.91
N ILE A 349 14.03 -14.15 13.77
CA ILE A 349 15.06 -13.93 12.75
C ILE A 349 15.51 -12.47 12.84
N VAL A 350 16.80 -12.22 13.09
CA VAL A 350 17.41 -10.90 13.05
C VAL A 350 18.06 -10.71 11.69
N VAL A 351 17.69 -9.65 10.98
CA VAL A 351 18.16 -9.37 9.63
C VAL A 351 18.89 -8.04 9.63
N TYR A 352 20.22 -8.06 9.50
CA TYR A 352 20.99 -6.83 9.31
C TYR A 352 21.04 -6.45 7.83
N SER A 353 20.74 -5.19 7.52
CA SER A 353 20.74 -4.71 6.14
C SER A 353 21.11 -3.24 6.04
N ARG A 354 22.08 -2.92 5.18
CA ARG A 354 22.50 -1.54 4.87
C ARG A 354 21.64 -0.89 3.78
N SER A 355 21.11 -1.67 2.84
CA SER A 355 20.29 -1.20 1.71
C SER A 355 18.83 -1.68 1.77
N GLY A 356 18.48 -2.52 2.74
CA GLY A 356 17.14 -3.10 2.86
C GLY A 356 16.90 -4.43 2.16
N ASN A 357 17.69 -4.76 1.14
CA ASN A 357 17.46 -5.95 0.30
C ASN A 357 17.37 -7.27 1.11
N SER A 358 18.24 -7.47 2.12
CA SER A 358 18.17 -8.67 2.97
C SER A 358 16.84 -8.78 3.73
N ILE A 359 16.31 -7.66 4.23
CA ILE A 359 15.02 -7.62 4.96
C ILE A 359 13.88 -7.99 4.01
N LEU A 360 13.85 -7.39 2.82
CA LEU A 360 12.84 -7.67 1.80
C LEU A 360 12.89 -9.14 1.34
N ARG A 361 14.09 -9.70 1.12
CA ARG A 361 14.29 -11.10 0.73
C ARG A 361 13.79 -12.09 1.78
N VAL A 362 14.00 -11.81 3.06
CA VAL A 362 13.50 -12.68 4.13
C VAL A 362 11.98 -12.50 4.30
N SER A 363 11.48 -11.26 4.27
CA SER A 363 10.06 -10.95 4.46
C SER A 363 9.16 -11.57 3.37
N ARG A 364 9.57 -11.54 2.10
CA ARG A 364 8.80 -12.11 0.97
C ARG A 364 8.58 -13.63 1.06
N LEU A 365 9.46 -14.34 1.78
CA LEU A 365 9.37 -15.77 2.04
C LEU A 365 8.32 -16.13 3.11
N ARG A 366 7.73 -15.12 3.76
CA ARG A 366 6.68 -15.25 4.78
C ARG A 366 7.06 -16.22 5.92
N PRO A 367 8.18 -16.00 6.62
CA PRO A 367 8.62 -16.88 7.69
C PRO A 367 7.59 -17.01 8.81
N GLU A 368 7.56 -18.18 9.46
CA GLU A 368 6.74 -18.42 10.65
C GLU A 368 7.19 -17.58 11.85
N ARG A 369 8.48 -17.20 11.90
CA ARG A 369 9.05 -16.33 12.94
C ARG A 369 8.96 -14.86 12.54
N ASN A 370 8.89 -13.98 13.54
CA ASN A 370 8.99 -12.54 13.30
C ASN A 370 10.39 -12.18 12.83
N ILE A 371 10.49 -11.04 12.15
CA ILE A 371 11.73 -10.51 11.61
C ILE A 371 12.08 -9.24 12.37
N ILE A 372 13.26 -9.18 13.00
CA ILE A 372 13.83 -7.92 13.48
C ILE A 372 14.72 -7.37 12.37
N GLY A 373 14.23 -6.36 11.66
CA GLY A 373 14.97 -5.72 10.57
C GLY A 373 15.87 -4.63 11.12
N VAL A 374 17.18 -4.88 11.18
CA VAL A 374 18.18 -3.95 11.72
C VAL A 374 18.82 -3.15 10.60
N SER A 375 18.70 -1.82 10.67
CA SER A 375 19.29 -0.88 9.72
C SER A 375 20.19 0.13 10.43
N PRO A 376 21.32 0.55 9.83
CA PRO A 376 22.09 1.68 10.33
C PRO A 376 21.40 3.03 10.06
N ASP A 377 20.48 3.10 9.09
CA ASP A 377 19.77 4.31 8.69
C ASP A 377 18.33 4.32 9.27
N PRO A 378 17.98 5.32 10.11
CA PRO A 378 16.62 5.52 10.61
C PRO A 378 15.57 5.71 9.52
N ARG A 379 15.89 6.42 8.43
CA ARG A 379 14.93 6.71 7.35
C ARG A 379 14.55 5.42 6.65
N LEU A 380 15.55 4.65 6.23
CA LEU A 380 15.33 3.32 5.66
C LEU A 380 14.62 2.37 6.63
N ALA A 381 14.93 2.40 7.94
CA ALA A 381 14.28 1.56 8.93
C ALA A 381 12.75 1.77 8.96
N LYS A 382 12.29 3.03 8.94
CA LYS A 382 10.86 3.36 8.92
C LYS A 382 10.14 2.73 7.72
N LYS A 383 10.79 2.68 6.55
CA LYS A 383 10.20 2.13 5.33
C LYS A 383 9.86 0.64 5.43
N PHE A 384 10.52 -0.14 6.30
CA PHE A 384 10.16 -1.55 6.49
C PHE A 384 8.92 -1.77 7.37
N LYS A 385 8.31 -0.71 7.91
CA LYS A 385 7.05 -0.82 8.67
C LYS A 385 5.91 -1.37 7.80
N LEU A 386 6.00 -1.19 6.48
CA LEU A 386 5.09 -1.74 5.48
C LEU A 386 5.32 -3.24 5.17
N CYS A 387 6.44 -3.83 5.58
CA CYS A 387 6.81 -5.19 5.15
C CYS A 387 6.26 -6.27 6.09
N TYR A 388 5.80 -7.39 5.51
CA TYR A 388 5.23 -8.51 6.26
C TYR A 388 6.17 -9.03 7.36
N GLY A 389 5.68 -9.06 8.61
CA GLY A 389 6.37 -9.66 9.75
C GLY A 389 7.63 -8.93 10.22
N VAL A 390 7.93 -7.76 9.66
CA VAL A 390 9.12 -6.97 10.01
C VAL A 390 8.82 -6.03 11.17
N ILE A 391 9.71 -6.04 12.16
CA ILE A 391 9.82 -5.06 13.24
C ILE A 391 11.13 -4.30 12.96
N PRO A 392 11.07 -3.09 12.41
CA PRO A 392 12.27 -2.34 12.07
C PRO A 392 12.92 -1.75 13.33
N ILE A 393 14.25 -1.81 13.38
CA ILE A 393 15.07 -1.17 14.41
C ILE A 393 16.22 -0.43 13.72
N SER A 394 16.36 0.86 14.05
CA SER A 394 17.56 1.61 13.72
C SER A 394 18.60 1.52 14.84
N ILE A 395 19.86 1.31 14.46
CA ILE A 395 21.00 1.32 15.38
C ILE A 395 21.91 2.55 15.20
N ASN A 396 21.60 3.43 14.24
CA ASN A 396 22.33 4.67 13.96
C ASN A 396 23.86 4.49 13.80
N LYS A 397 24.30 3.28 13.42
CA LYS A 397 25.69 2.90 13.34
C LYS A 397 25.87 1.83 12.27
N LYS A 398 26.81 2.05 11.35
CA LYS A 398 27.25 1.02 10.41
C LYS A 398 28.18 0.05 11.13
N MET A 399 27.82 -1.23 11.11
CA MET A 399 28.66 -2.31 11.62
C MET A 399 29.81 -2.56 10.66
N GLN A 400 30.94 -3.05 11.17
CA GLN A 400 32.20 -3.21 10.45
C GLN A 400 32.59 -4.68 10.24
N SER A 401 31.97 -5.61 10.97
CA SER A 401 32.24 -7.05 10.85
C SER A 401 30.99 -7.89 11.12
N ILE A 402 31.05 -9.16 10.74
CA ILE A 402 30.01 -10.15 11.08
C ILE A 402 29.95 -10.34 12.60
N ASP A 403 31.09 -10.38 13.30
CA ASP A 403 31.12 -10.52 14.76
C ASP A 403 30.40 -9.35 15.47
N GLU A 404 30.60 -8.12 14.99
CA GLU A 404 29.88 -6.96 15.53
C GLU A 404 28.36 -7.08 15.28
N ILE A 405 27.94 -7.62 14.13
CA ILE A 405 26.51 -7.90 13.87
C ILE A 405 25.99 -8.91 14.89
N ILE A 406 26.73 -9.97 15.18
CA ILE A 406 26.32 -11.02 16.15
C ILE A 406 26.14 -10.41 17.55
N ASP A 407 27.15 -9.67 18.02
CA ASP A 407 27.18 -9.13 19.37
C ASP A 407 26.07 -8.09 19.59
N VAL A 408 25.92 -7.15 18.66
CA VAL A 408 24.85 -6.14 18.75
C VAL A 408 23.48 -6.79 18.59
N SER A 409 23.32 -7.81 17.74
CA SER A 409 22.06 -8.54 17.62
C SER A 409 21.69 -9.21 18.95
N ALA A 410 22.65 -9.88 19.61
CA ALA A 410 22.44 -10.50 20.91
C ALA A 410 22.06 -9.45 21.98
N LYS A 411 22.79 -8.33 22.02
CA LYS A 411 22.54 -7.21 22.94
C LYS A 411 21.16 -6.59 22.71
N LEU A 412 20.77 -6.33 21.47
CA LEU A 412 19.46 -5.78 21.11
C LEU A 412 18.32 -6.67 21.60
N MET A 413 18.46 -7.99 21.45
CA MET A 413 17.43 -8.95 21.89
C MET A 413 17.30 -9.00 23.42
N GLN A 414 18.39 -8.76 24.16
CA GLN A 414 18.38 -8.71 25.62
C GLN A 414 17.88 -7.36 26.17
N GLU A 415 18.22 -6.24 25.53
CA GLU A 415 18.01 -4.89 26.08
C GLU A 415 16.76 -4.18 25.57
N LYS A 416 16.43 -4.29 24.28
CA LYS A 416 15.32 -3.53 23.67
C LYS A 416 14.01 -4.29 23.66
N ILE A 417 14.05 -5.60 23.89
CA ILE A 417 12.89 -6.46 23.89
C ILE A 417 12.84 -7.24 25.21
N LYS A 418 13.03 -6.53 26.34
CA LYS A 418 13.19 -7.08 27.69
C LYS A 418 12.07 -8.02 28.13
N ASP A 419 10.87 -7.86 27.58
CA ASP A 419 9.72 -8.71 27.91
C ASP A 419 9.72 -10.05 27.17
N LEU A 420 10.49 -10.17 26.08
CA LEU A 420 10.61 -11.41 25.30
C LEU A 420 11.89 -12.14 25.70
N LYS A 421 11.74 -13.24 26.46
CA LYS A 421 12.82 -14.14 26.88
C LYS A 421 13.35 -14.96 25.70
N PHE A 422 13.94 -14.31 24.69
CA PHE A 422 14.55 -14.98 23.55
C PHE A 422 15.74 -15.82 23.99
N LYS A 423 15.79 -17.08 23.52
CA LYS A 423 16.86 -18.04 23.81
C LYS A 423 17.67 -18.37 22.58
N LYS A 424 17.06 -18.37 21.41
CA LYS A 424 17.75 -18.72 20.17
C LYS A 424 17.29 -17.83 19.03
N ILE A 425 18.26 -17.30 18.29
CA ILE A 425 18.02 -16.41 17.16
C ILE A 425 18.73 -16.93 15.92
N VAL A 426 18.16 -16.64 14.76
CA VAL A 426 18.87 -16.74 13.47
C VAL A 426 19.25 -15.34 13.04
N ILE A 427 20.52 -15.14 12.71
CA ILE A 427 21.04 -13.87 12.22
C ILE A 427 21.38 -14.04 10.74
N VAL A 428 20.92 -13.13 9.91
CA VAL A 428 21.17 -13.14 8.45
C VAL A 428 21.47 -11.73 7.98
N GLY A 429 22.36 -11.60 6.99
CA GLY A 429 22.74 -10.30 6.47
C GLY A 429 23.76 -10.38 5.34
N GLY A 430 24.29 -9.22 4.98
CA GLY A 430 25.46 -9.11 4.11
C GLY A 430 26.68 -8.72 4.93
N ASP A 431 27.81 -9.37 4.67
CA ASP A 431 29.11 -9.01 5.26
C ASP A 431 29.38 -7.50 5.07
N PRO A 432 29.58 -6.74 6.15
CA PRO A 432 29.90 -5.32 6.07
C PRO A 432 31.13 -4.98 5.23
N LYS A 433 32.09 -5.92 5.13
CA LYS A 433 33.32 -5.77 4.33
C LYS A 433 33.08 -5.86 2.83
N GLN A 434 31.91 -6.32 2.40
CA GLN A 434 31.52 -6.40 0.98
C GLN A 434 30.63 -5.22 0.58
N GLU A 435 30.30 -5.13 -0.70
CA GLU A 435 29.33 -4.15 -1.22
C GLU A 435 27.93 -4.35 -0.60
N ALA A 436 27.20 -3.26 -0.41
CA ALA A 436 25.82 -3.32 0.08
C ALA A 436 24.88 -4.04 -0.91
N GLY A 437 23.78 -4.59 -0.41
CA GLY A 437 22.75 -5.23 -1.24
C GLY A 437 22.85 -6.75 -1.38
N LYS A 438 23.97 -7.37 -0.98
CA LYS A 438 24.12 -8.83 -0.88
C LYS A 438 23.61 -9.37 0.45
N THR A 439 23.16 -10.62 0.42
CA THR A 439 22.84 -11.44 1.60
C THR A 439 23.68 -12.70 1.52
N ASN A 440 24.69 -12.86 2.37
CA ASN A 440 25.75 -13.86 2.15
C ASN A 440 26.14 -14.67 3.39
N PHE A 441 25.52 -14.42 4.55
CA PHE A 441 25.74 -15.25 5.74
C PHE A 441 24.44 -15.54 6.48
N VAL A 442 24.43 -16.67 7.19
CA VAL A 442 23.39 -17.07 8.13
C VAL A 442 24.05 -17.72 9.34
N ILE A 443 23.61 -17.36 10.55
CA ILE A 443 24.16 -17.84 11.81
C ILE A 443 23.02 -18.22 12.73
N VAL A 444 23.13 -19.38 13.38
CA VAL A 444 22.24 -19.77 14.48
C VAL A 444 22.97 -19.48 15.79
N LYS A 445 22.40 -18.63 16.64
CA LYS A 445 23.00 -18.23 17.92
C LYS A 445 22.07 -18.55 19.07
N THR A 446 22.58 -19.25 20.08
CA THR A 446 21.94 -19.37 21.39
C THR A 446 22.36 -18.18 22.24
N LEU A 447 21.39 -17.50 22.84
CA LEU A 447 21.59 -16.41 23.79
C LEU A 447 21.78 -17.00 25.18
N GLU A 448 22.92 -16.70 25.81
CA GLU A 448 23.14 -17.08 27.20
C GLU A 448 22.24 -16.24 28.10
N GLN A 449 21.54 -16.88 29.04
CA GLN A 449 20.85 -16.14 30.10
C GLN A 449 21.94 -15.57 31.01
N GLN A 450 22.02 -14.24 31.12
CA GLN A 450 22.76 -13.64 32.22
C GLN A 450 22.20 -14.23 33.51
N LYS A 451 22.99 -15.06 34.19
CA LYS A 451 22.69 -15.47 35.56
C LYS A 451 22.58 -14.17 36.36
N LYS A 452 21.37 -13.90 36.87
CA LYS A 452 21.12 -12.74 37.73
C LYS A 452 22.01 -12.77 38.95
#